data_AF-A0A428ZRZ6-F1
#
_entry.id   AF-A0A428ZRZ6-F1
#
_cell.length_a   1.000
_cell.length_b   1.000
_cell.length_c   1.000
_cell.angle_alpha   90.00
_cell.angle_beta   90.00
_cell.angle_gamma   90.00
#
_symmetry.space_group_name_H-M   'P 1'
#
loop_
_entity.id
_entity.type
_entity.pdbx_description
1 polymer ?
#
loop_
_entity_poly.entity_id
_entity_poly.type
_entity_poly.pdbx_seq_one_letter_code
_entity_poly.pdbx_strand_id
1 'polypeptide(L)'
;MMTRKLIVCIGFVMAITAGMTGTAVADPEPRPEQCGFYAGPIDAYYKHCGTNWITIRVRFWYGASIKDIRVGPGITNLSNHPDLQGSGLITNAWCVKDC
;
A
#
# COMPACT_ATOMS: atom_id res chain seq x y z
N MET A 1 -38.41 46.95 44.99
CA MET A 1 -38.17 45.76 45.85
C MET A 1 -38.29 44.56 44.92
N MET A 2 -37.25 43.82 44.48
CA MET A 2 -35.95 43.44 45.10
C MET A 2 -36.11 42.62 46.40
N THR A 3 -35.61 41.37 46.55
CA THR A 3 -34.88 40.48 45.58
C THR A 3 -35.33 38.99 45.64
N ARG A 4 -34.66 37.92 46.15
CA ARG A 4 -33.37 37.72 46.85
C ARG A 4 -32.67 36.33 46.67
N LYS A 5 -32.84 35.63 45.53
CA LYS A 5 -32.07 34.44 45.03
C LYS A 5 -32.45 33.04 45.57
N LEU A 6 -32.08 31.97 44.82
CA LEU A 6 -31.20 30.81 45.16
C LEU A 6 -31.24 29.75 44.01
N ILE A 7 -30.20 29.57 43.17
CA ILE A 7 -29.12 28.55 43.19
C ILE A 7 -29.38 27.30 42.30
N VAL A 8 -28.31 26.56 41.94
CA VAL A 8 -28.19 25.33 41.08
C VAL A 8 -28.12 25.57 39.55
N CYS A 9 -27.28 24.90 38.76
CA CYS A 9 -25.81 24.65 38.81
C CYS A 9 -25.34 23.89 37.54
N ILE A 10 -24.22 24.33 36.92
CA ILE A 10 -23.20 23.52 36.21
C ILE A 10 -23.58 22.74 34.92
N GLY A 11 -22.79 23.00 33.85
CA GLY A 11 -22.73 22.30 32.55
C GLY A 11 -22.34 23.30 31.46
N PHE A 12 -21.23 23.21 30.70
CA PHE A 12 -20.36 22.08 30.31
C PHE A 12 -21.16 20.99 29.57
N VAL A 13 -20.83 20.58 28.33
CA VAL A 13 -19.49 20.31 27.74
C VAL A 13 -19.27 21.04 26.38
N MET A 14 -18.01 21.05 25.93
CA MET A 14 -17.48 21.60 24.67
C MET A 14 -18.15 21.07 23.39
N ALA A 15 -18.10 21.88 22.32
CA ALA A 15 -18.27 21.40 20.95
C ALA A 15 -17.01 20.65 20.48
N ILE A 16 -17.18 19.55 19.73
CA ILE A 16 -16.09 18.76 19.14
C ILE A 16 -16.37 18.52 17.65
N THR A 17 -15.96 19.45 16.80
CA THR A 17 -15.95 19.27 15.34
C THR A 17 -14.72 18.48 14.93
N ALA A 18 -14.81 17.14 14.98
CA ALA A 18 -13.73 16.24 14.61
C ALA A 18 -13.51 16.21 13.08
N GLY A 19 -12.71 17.16 12.56
CA GLY A 19 -12.29 17.21 11.16
C GLY A 19 -11.32 16.08 10.81
N MET A 20 -11.83 14.95 10.32
CA MET A 20 -11.01 13.84 9.83
C MET A 20 -10.44 14.08 8.43
N THR A 21 -9.56 15.08 8.30
CA THR A 21 -8.70 15.22 7.11
C THR A 21 -7.59 14.19 7.15
N GLY A 22 -7.89 12.97 6.69
CA GLY A 22 -6.91 11.90 6.54
C GLY A 22 -5.86 12.27 5.49
N THR A 23 -4.64 12.59 5.93
CA THR A 23 -3.49 12.74 5.03
C THR A 23 -3.10 11.36 4.51
N ALA A 24 -3.33 11.10 3.23
CA ALA A 24 -2.77 9.92 2.58
C ALA A 24 -1.24 10.04 2.56
N VAL A 25 -0.57 9.31 3.44
CA VAL A 25 0.88 9.14 3.37
C VAL A 25 1.19 8.30 2.12
N ALA A 26 2.06 8.83 1.26
CA ALA A 26 2.58 8.04 0.15
C ALA A 26 3.40 6.87 0.70
N ASP A 27 3.22 5.67 0.14
CA ASP A 27 4.05 4.50 0.46
C ASP A 27 5.53 4.87 0.16
N PRO A 28 6.49 4.63 1.07
CA PRO A 28 7.91 4.92 0.86
C PRO A 28 8.40 4.60 -0.55
N GLU A 29 8.95 5.63 -1.19
CA GLU A 29 9.25 5.64 -2.63
C GLU A 29 10.12 4.43 -3.03
N PRO A 30 9.74 3.68 -4.09
CA PRO A 30 10.39 2.42 -4.45
C PRO A 30 11.89 2.59 -4.68
N ARG A 31 12.73 2.01 -3.81
CA ARG A 31 14.20 2.19 -3.80
C ARG A 31 14.79 2.10 -5.22
N PRO A 32 15.16 3.22 -5.86
CA PRO A 32 15.22 3.28 -7.32
C PRO A 32 16.47 2.64 -7.92
N GLU A 33 17.38 2.13 -7.09
CA GLU A 33 18.74 1.75 -7.48
C GLU A 33 18.92 0.25 -7.75
N GLN A 34 17.99 -0.61 -7.34
CA GLN A 34 18.12 -2.07 -7.46
C GLN A 34 17.14 -2.66 -8.50
N CYS A 35 17.66 -3.55 -9.35
CA CYS A 35 16.89 -4.32 -10.33
C CYS A 35 16.35 -5.61 -9.69
N GLY A 36 15.19 -6.08 -10.13
CA GLY A 36 14.52 -7.26 -9.59
C GLY A 36 13.42 -6.93 -8.58
N PHE A 37 13.12 -7.89 -7.70
CA PHE A 37 12.06 -7.78 -6.69
C PHE A 37 12.48 -7.01 -5.45
N TYR A 38 11.55 -6.23 -4.90
CA TYR A 38 11.62 -5.68 -3.55
C TYR A 38 10.20 -5.48 -2.99
N ALA A 39 10.09 -5.52 -1.66
CA ALA A 39 8.87 -5.18 -0.94
C ALA A 39 9.12 -3.95 -0.04
N GLY A 40 8.14 -3.05 -0.01
CA GLY A 40 7.98 -2.03 1.01
C GLY A 40 7.22 -2.58 2.23
N PRO A 41 6.70 -1.70 3.11
CA PRO A 41 5.90 -2.09 4.27
C PRO A 41 4.48 -2.56 3.90
N ILE A 42 3.97 -2.10 2.75
CA ILE A 42 2.62 -2.40 2.24
C ILE A 42 2.74 -3.08 0.87
N ASP A 43 3.34 -2.39 -0.12
CA ASP A 43 3.38 -2.91 -1.49
C ASP A 43 4.64 -3.69 -1.89
N ALA A 44 4.44 -4.64 -2.81
CA ALA A 44 5.47 -5.42 -3.47
C ALA A 44 5.68 -4.97 -4.92
N TYR A 45 6.92 -4.95 -5.39
CA TYR A 45 7.30 -4.37 -6.68
C TYR A 45 8.35 -5.22 -7.42
N TYR A 46 8.48 -4.99 -8.71
CA TYR A 46 9.58 -5.49 -9.54
C TYR A 46 10.12 -4.39 -10.45
N LYS A 47 11.44 -4.14 -10.42
CA LYS A 47 12.11 -3.24 -11.37
C LYS A 47 12.80 -4.04 -12.48
N HIS A 48 12.31 -3.97 -13.71
CA HIS A 48 13.07 -4.43 -14.87
C HIS A 48 13.97 -3.30 -15.39
N CYS A 49 15.26 -3.57 -15.47
CA CYS A 49 16.29 -2.62 -15.93
C CYS A 49 16.68 -2.79 -17.41
N GLY A 50 16.10 -3.78 -18.11
CA GLY A 50 16.25 -3.93 -19.56
C GLY A 50 15.17 -3.17 -20.34
N THR A 51 15.28 -3.21 -21.67
CA THR A 51 14.38 -2.52 -22.61
C THR A 51 13.24 -3.41 -23.12
N ASN A 52 13.15 -4.66 -22.67
CA ASN A 52 12.29 -5.69 -23.24
C ASN A 52 11.10 -6.02 -22.32
N TRP A 53 10.18 -6.85 -22.82
CA TRP A 53 9.07 -7.40 -22.04
C TRP A 53 9.39 -8.82 -21.57
N ILE A 54 9.78 -8.96 -20.32
CA ILE A 54 10.19 -10.23 -19.71
C ILE A 54 9.01 -10.96 -19.06
N THR A 55 9.20 -12.24 -18.73
CA THR A 55 8.27 -12.98 -17.85
C THR A 55 8.90 -13.18 -16.48
N ILE A 56 8.20 -12.74 -15.44
CA ILE A 56 8.58 -12.98 -14.04
C ILE A 56 7.63 -13.99 -13.39
N ARG A 57 8.18 -14.79 -12.48
CA ARG A 57 7.42 -15.67 -11.59
C ARG A 57 7.34 -15.03 -10.21
N VAL A 58 6.13 -14.88 -9.71
CA VAL A 58 5.79 -14.31 -8.39
C VAL A 58 5.38 -15.45 -7.46
N ARG A 59 5.89 -15.45 -6.22
CA ARG A 59 5.56 -16.40 -5.14
C ARG A 59 4.81 -15.69 -4.02
N PHE A 60 3.81 -16.37 -3.46
CA PHE A 60 3.02 -15.88 -2.33
C PHE A 60 3.21 -16.75 -1.07
N TRP A 61 2.92 -16.20 0.10
CA TRP A 61 2.96 -16.93 1.39
C TRP A 61 1.74 -17.85 1.57
N TYR A 62 0.59 -17.39 1.08
CA TYR A 62 -0.70 -18.08 1.12
C TYR A 62 -1.47 -17.75 -0.16
N GLY A 63 -2.54 -18.49 -0.45
CA GLY A 63 -3.32 -18.32 -1.69
C GLY A 63 -2.72 -19.14 -2.84
N ALA A 64 -2.27 -18.49 -3.90
CA ALA A 64 -1.60 -19.15 -5.02
C ALA A 64 -0.16 -19.52 -4.67
N SER A 65 0.34 -20.69 -5.06
CA SER A 65 1.75 -21.06 -4.80
C SER A 65 2.72 -20.20 -5.61
N ILE A 66 2.42 -20.01 -6.90
CA ILE A 66 3.15 -19.16 -7.85
C ILE A 66 2.20 -18.65 -8.95
N LYS A 67 2.53 -17.51 -9.56
CA LYS A 67 1.96 -17.02 -10.83
C LYS A 67 3.06 -16.45 -11.73
N ASP A 68 2.90 -16.57 -13.04
CA ASP A 68 3.79 -15.98 -14.03
C ASP A 68 3.07 -14.80 -14.71
N ILE A 69 3.72 -13.65 -14.81
CA ILE A 69 3.20 -12.45 -15.50
C ILE A 69 4.28 -11.82 -16.39
N ARG A 70 3.86 -11.05 -17.39
CA ARG A 70 4.78 -10.23 -18.19
C ARG A 70 4.93 -8.84 -17.59
N VAL A 71 6.16 -8.36 -17.50
CA VAL A 71 6.47 -6.99 -17.06
C VAL A 71 7.35 -6.29 -18.10
N GLY A 72 7.09 -5.01 -18.30
CA GLY A 72 7.87 -4.16 -19.20
C GLY A 72 9.04 -3.46 -18.49
N PRO A 73 9.77 -2.59 -19.22
CA PRO A 73 10.83 -1.75 -18.64
C PRO A 73 10.34 -0.84 -17.52
N GLY A 74 11.20 -0.58 -16.53
CA GLY A 74 10.90 0.29 -15.40
C GLY A 74 10.35 -0.49 -14.19
N ILE A 75 9.47 0.16 -13.41
CA ILE A 75 8.92 -0.40 -12.17
C ILE A 75 7.48 -0.86 -12.40
N THR A 76 7.20 -2.12 -12.05
CA THR A 76 5.85 -2.68 -11.94
C THR A 76 5.49 -2.83 -10.47
N ASN A 77 4.36 -2.24 -10.05
CA ASN A 77 3.73 -2.57 -8.78
C ASN A 77 3.03 -3.94 -8.91
N LEU A 78 3.42 -4.91 -8.09
CA LEU A 78 2.90 -6.26 -8.12
C LEU A 78 1.62 -6.40 -7.28
N SER A 79 1.53 -5.72 -6.14
CA SER A 79 0.31 -5.71 -5.29
C SER A 79 -0.93 -5.30 -6.07
N ASN A 80 -0.79 -4.28 -6.94
CA ASN A 80 -1.87 -3.71 -7.74
C ASN A 80 -1.93 -4.28 -9.18
N HIS A 81 -1.14 -5.30 -9.50
CA HIS A 81 -1.16 -5.90 -10.83
C HIS A 81 -2.46 -6.72 -11.02
N PRO A 82 -3.21 -6.55 -12.14
CA PRO A 82 -4.52 -7.18 -12.32
C PRO A 82 -4.45 -8.72 -12.24
N ASP A 83 -3.48 -9.33 -12.90
CA ASP A 83 -3.31 -10.80 -12.90
C ASP A 83 -2.91 -11.38 -11.54
N LEU A 84 -2.46 -10.55 -10.58
CA LEU A 84 -2.04 -10.97 -9.24
C LEU A 84 -3.13 -10.74 -8.17
N GLN A 85 -4.23 -10.06 -8.51
CA GLN A 85 -5.33 -9.81 -7.56
C GLN A 85 -5.89 -11.10 -6.96
N GLY A 86 -6.25 -11.06 -5.68
CA GLY A 86 -6.76 -12.20 -4.91
C GLY A 86 -5.78 -13.36 -4.70
N SER A 87 -4.51 -13.24 -5.14
CA SER A 87 -3.56 -14.37 -5.14
C SER A 87 -2.83 -14.57 -3.81
N GLY A 88 -2.94 -13.62 -2.87
CA GLY A 88 -2.35 -13.67 -1.53
C GLY A 88 -1.19 -12.71 -1.32
N LEU A 89 -0.50 -12.82 -0.17
CA LEU A 89 0.64 -11.96 0.18
C LEU A 89 1.89 -12.35 -0.63
N ILE A 90 2.39 -11.43 -1.46
CA ILE A 90 3.61 -11.61 -2.26
C ILE A 90 4.85 -11.69 -1.36
N THR A 91 5.74 -12.63 -1.64
CA THR A 91 6.97 -12.89 -0.86
C THR A 91 8.26 -12.75 -1.66
N ASN A 92 8.22 -13.02 -2.97
CA ASN A 92 9.37 -12.95 -3.86
C ASN A 92 8.89 -12.89 -5.32
N ALA A 93 9.69 -12.31 -6.22
CA ALA A 93 9.52 -12.47 -7.66
C ALA A 93 10.87 -12.51 -8.38
N TRP A 94 10.98 -13.31 -9.44
CA TRP A 94 12.22 -13.46 -10.21
C TRP A 94 11.93 -13.67 -11.70
N CYS A 95 12.84 -13.22 -12.57
CA CYS A 95 12.73 -13.48 -14.00
C CYS A 95 12.86 -14.97 -14.31
N VAL A 96 12.01 -15.47 -15.21
CA VAL A 96 11.99 -16.87 -15.68
C VAL A 96 12.07 -17.00 -17.20
N LYS A 97 11.89 -15.92 -17.95
CA LYS A 97 12.00 -15.90 -19.41
C LYS A 97 12.35 -14.52 -19.94
N ASP A 98 13.16 -14.48 -21.00
CA ASP A 98 13.57 -13.29 -21.76
C ASP A 98 14.41 -12.27 -20.95
N CYS A 99 15.07 -12.76 -19.89
CA CYS A 99 15.95 -12.04 -18.97
C CYS A 99 17.26 -11.58 -19.64
#